data_AF-A0A962INX8-F1
#
_entry.id   AF-A0A962INX8-F1
#
_cell.length_a   1.000
_cell.length_b   1.000
_cell.length_c   1.000
_cell.angle_alpha   90.00
_cell.angle_beta   90.00
_cell.angle_gamma   90.00
#
_symmetry.space_group_name_H-M   'P 1'
#
loop_
_entity.id
_entity.type
_entity.pdbx_description
1 polymer ?
#
loop_
_entity_poly.entity_id
_entity_poly.type
_entity_poly.pdbx_seq_one_letter_code
_entity_poly.pdbx_strand_id
1 'polypeptide(L)' 'WEEIEGNRFVIRTDEPGVRVSWQVTGIRHDRWAQAHRIPVEQDKPANDQGKFLHPDLWGKGAEHQIGPTSVDRPRSTQ' A
#
# COMPACT_ATOMS: atom_id res chain seq x y z
N TRP A 1 -11.69 -15.12 28.91
CA TRP A 1 -11.48 -14.37 27.65
C TRP A 1 -12.43 -14.99 26.66
N GLU A 2 -12.96 -14.18 25.74
CA GLU A 2 -13.94 -14.62 24.76
C GLU A 2 -13.27 -14.57 23.38
N GLU A 3 -13.52 -15.59 22.58
CA GLU A 3 -13.12 -15.58 21.17
C GLU A 3 -13.97 -14.57 20.40
N ILE A 4 -13.43 -14.04 19.29
CA ILE A 4 -14.16 -13.10 18.45
C ILE A 4 -15.30 -13.85 17.75
N GLU A 5 -16.53 -13.39 17.92
CA GLU A 5 -17.70 -13.96 17.24
C GLU A 5 -18.64 -12.86 16.73
N GLY A 6 -19.21 -13.03 15.54
CA GLY A 6 -20.21 -12.11 14.99
C GLY A 6 -19.72 -10.66 14.87
N ASN A 7 -18.44 -10.47 14.53
CA ASN A 7 -17.75 -9.17 14.47
C ASN A 7 -17.72 -8.41 15.82
N ARG A 8 -17.75 -9.13 16.94
CA ARG A 8 -17.64 -8.56 18.29
C ARG A 8 -16.51 -9.22 19.07
N PHE A 9 -15.91 -8.46 19.96
CA PHE A 9 -14.87 -8.92 20.86
C PHE A 9 -14.89 -8.12 22.15
N VAL A 10 -14.35 -8.71 23.21
CA VAL A 10 -14.37 -8.13 24.56
C VAL A 10 -12.95 -7.74 24.97
N ILE A 11 -12.81 -6.49 25.44
CA ILE A 11 -11.60 -6.00 26.10
C ILE A 11 -11.95 -5.76 27.57
N ARG A 12 -11.16 -6.33 28.48
CA ARG A 12 -11.30 -6.11 29.93
C ARG A 12 -10.10 -5.34 30.45
N THR A 13 -10.35 -4.30 31.23
CA THR A 13 -9.36 -3.58 32.02
C THR A 13 -9.58 -3.88 33.50
N ASP A 14 -8.54 -3.74 34.31
CA ASP A 14 -8.54 -3.95 35.76
C ASP A 14 -8.79 -2.64 36.54
N GLU A 15 -8.41 -1.50 35.98
CA GLU A 15 -8.51 -0.18 36.63
C GLU A 15 -9.44 0.82 35.90
N PRO A 16 -10.02 1.82 36.60
CA PRO A 16 -10.74 2.93 35.99
C PRO A 16 -9.82 3.87 35.19
N GLY A 17 -10.37 4.55 34.18
CA GLY A 17 -9.65 5.58 33.41
C GLY A 17 -8.64 5.04 32.38
N VAL A 18 -8.60 3.73 32.15
CA VAL A 18 -7.72 3.11 31.17
C VAL A 18 -8.17 3.46 29.74
N ARG A 19 -7.21 3.95 28.94
CA ARG A 19 -7.40 4.17 27.50
C ARG A 19 -6.87 2.97 26.74
N VAL A 20 -7.71 2.41 25.87
CA VAL A 20 -7.35 1.29 25.01
C VAL A 20 -7.35 1.74 23.55
N SER A 21 -6.25 1.44 22.86
CA SER A 21 -6.13 1.54 21.40
C SER A 21 -5.85 0.15 20.84
N TRP A 22 -6.63 -0.30 19.87
CA TRP A 22 -6.54 -1.64 19.30
C TRP A 22 -6.64 -1.60 17.78
N GLN A 23 -6.10 -2.63 17.13
CA GLN A 23 -6.19 -2.82 15.69
C GLN A 23 -6.52 -4.28 15.40
N VAL A 24 -7.56 -4.52 14.60
CA VAL A 24 -7.85 -5.85 14.03
C VAL A 24 -7.31 -5.86 12.60
N THR A 25 -6.54 -6.88 12.27
CA THR A 25 -6.06 -7.12 10.90
C THR A 25 -6.58 -8.46 10.40
N GLY A 26 -6.75 -8.59 9.08
CA GLY A 26 -7.18 -9.83 8.46
C GLY A 26 -6.49 -10.02 7.11
N ILE A 27 -6.14 -11.26 6.79
CA ILE A 27 -5.64 -11.64 5.47
C ILE A 27 -6.82 -12.21 4.68
N ARG A 28 -6.94 -11.82 3.41
CA ARG A 28 -8.00 -12.34 2.54
C ARG A 28 -7.69 -13.80 2.16
N HIS A 29 -8.61 -14.72 2.44
CA HIS A 29 -8.42 -16.18 2.30
C HIS A 29 -9.40 -16.85 1.31
N ASP A 30 -9.87 -16.14 0.30
CA ASP A 30 -10.67 -16.73 -0.78
C ASP A 30 -9.80 -17.38 -1.89
N ARG A 31 -10.39 -18.20 -2.77
CA ARG A 31 -9.67 -18.88 -3.86
C ARG A 31 -9.00 -17.92 -4.83
N TRP A 32 -9.60 -16.75 -5.09
CA TRP A 32 -9.03 -15.76 -6.00
C TRP A 32 -7.79 -15.11 -5.40
N ALA A 33 -7.83 -14.75 -4.12
CA ALA A 33 -6.70 -14.22 -3.37
C ALA A 33 -5.55 -15.24 -3.23
N GLN A 34 -5.88 -16.53 -3.09
CA GLN A 34 -4.88 -17.60 -3.08
C GLN A 34 -4.20 -17.75 -4.44
N ALA A 35 -4.97 -17.71 -5.54
CA ALA A 35 -4.44 -17.83 -6.90
C ALA A 35 -3.68 -16.57 -7.38
N HIS A 36 -4.07 -15.38 -6.90
CA HIS A 36 -3.54 -14.09 -7.35
C HIS A 36 -2.99 -13.28 -6.17
N ARG A 37 -2.04 -13.87 -5.44
CA ARG A 37 -1.47 -13.21 -4.27
C ARG A 37 -0.67 -11.98 -4.69
N ILE A 38 -0.95 -10.84 -4.05
CA ILE A 38 -0.16 -9.63 -4.23
C ILE A 38 1.18 -9.84 -3.50
N PRO A 39 2.32 -9.77 -4.21
CA PRO A 39 3.63 -9.86 -3.56
C PRO A 39 3.85 -8.64 -2.66
N VAL A 40 4.41 -8.86 -1.47
CA VAL A 40 4.72 -7.77 -0.52
C VAL A 40 5.86 -6.90 -1.05
N GLU A 41 6.85 -7.54 -1.68
CA GLU A 41 7.99 -6.90 -2.31
C GLU A 41 8.17 -7.51 -3.70
N GLN A 42 8.50 -6.66 -4.67
CA GLN A 42 8.82 -7.05 -6.03
C GLN A 42 10.01 -6.22 -6.49
N ASP A 43 10.95 -6.86 -7.18
CA ASP A 43 12.03 -6.15 -7.85
C ASP A 43 11.46 -5.16 -8.86
N LYS A 44 12.01 -3.93 -8.83
CA LYS A 44 11.69 -2.96 -9.87
C LYS A 44 12.08 -3.52 -11.23
N PRO A 45 11.22 -3.34 -12.26
CA PRO A 45 11.61 -3.59 -13.64
C PRO A 45 12.97 -2.95 -13.96
N ALA A 46 13.82 -3.65 -14.71
CA ALA A 46 15.20 -3.21 -14.94
C ALA A 46 15.31 -1.78 -15.52
N ASN A 47 14.33 -1.37 -16.34
CA ASN A 47 14.22 -0.04 -16.91
C ASN A 47 13.81 1.06 -15.91
N ASP A 48 13.31 0.69 -14.74
CA ASP A 48 12.82 1.58 -13.69
C ASP A 48 13.78 1.67 -12.49
N GLN A 49 14.82 0.84 -12.48
CA GLN A 49 15.88 0.90 -11.47
C GLN A 49 16.67 2.21 -11.61
N GLY A 50 16.95 2.86 -10.49
CA GLY A 50 17.59 4.19 -10.46
C GLY A 50 16.68 5.37 -10.87
N LYS A 51 15.39 5.10 -11.15
CA LYS A 51 14.39 6.11 -11.50
C LYS A 51 13.42 6.40 -10.35
N PHE A 52 12.69 7.50 -10.48
CA PHE A 52 11.83 8.08 -9.46
C PHE A 52 10.40 8.20 -9.98
N LEU A 53 9.43 8.13 -9.06
CA LEU A 53 8.05 8.53 -9.39
C LEU A 53 7.92 10.05 -9.52
N HIS A 54 8.67 10.81 -8.72
CA HIS A 54 8.67 12.28 -8.70
C HIS A 54 10.12 12.81 -8.66
N PRO A 55 10.86 12.86 -9.78
CA PRO A 55 12.28 13.25 -9.79
C PRO A 55 12.56 14.67 -9.24
N ASP A 56 11.60 15.58 -9.38
CA ASP A 56 11.66 16.98 -8.97
C ASP A 56 11.87 17.17 -7.46
N LEU A 57 11.27 16.30 -6.64
CA LEU A 57 11.47 16.29 -5.18
C LEU A 57 12.91 15.96 -4.77
N TRP A 58 13.72 15.42 -5.70
CA TRP A 58 15.14 15.12 -5.53
C TRP A 58 16.05 15.99 -6.42
N GLY A 59 15.51 17.07 -7.02
CA GLY A 59 16.26 17.95 -7.90
C GLY A 59 16.74 17.30 -9.20
N LYS A 60 16.05 16.25 -9.66
CA LYS A 60 16.35 15.51 -10.90
C LYS A 60 15.41 15.91 -12.02
N GLY A 61 15.87 15.78 -13.26
CA GLY A 61 15.07 16.05 -14.46
C GLY A 61 14.09 14.93 -14.82
N ALA A 62 13.22 15.21 -15.78
CA ALA A 62 12.15 14.31 -16.22
C ALA A 62 12.68 12.99 -16.82
N GLU A 63 13.92 12.98 -17.33
CA GLU A 63 14.62 11.79 -17.83
C GLU A 63 14.77 10.67 -16.77
N HIS A 64 14.69 11.02 -15.49
CA HIS A 64 14.76 10.09 -14.38
C HIS A 64 13.38 9.59 -13.90
N GLN A 65 12.29 9.91 -14.59
CA GLN A 65 10.95 9.48 -14.21
C GLN A 65 10.63 8.03 -14.67
N ILE A 66 9.94 7.27 -13.82
CA ILE A 66 9.38 5.96 -14.17
C ILE A 66 8.17 6.14 -15.11
N GLY A 67 8.06 5.30 -16.14
CA GLY A 67 6.97 5.34 -17.14
C GLY A 67 7.22 6.33 -18.29
N PRO A 68 6.24 6.52 -19.20
CA PRO A 68 6.37 7.49 -20.29
C PRO A 68 6.51 8.89 -19.71
N THR A 69 7.58 9.58 -20.07
CA THR A 69 7.80 10.98 -19.73
C THR A 69 6.62 11.80 -20.24
N SER A 70 6.19 12.82 -19.48
CA SER A 70 5.12 13.74 -19.89
C SER A 70 5.36 14.43 -21.24
N VAL A 71 6.59 14.36 -21.76
CA VAL A 71 7.01 14.78 -23.10
C VAL A 71 6.32 13.97 -24.21
N ASP A 72 5.96 12.71 -23.95
CA ASP A 72 5.32 11.80 -24.93
C ASP A 72 3.79 11.88 -24.91
N ARG A 73 3.18 12.73 -24.07
CA ARG A 73 1.74 12.97 -24.14
C ARG A 73 1.48 13.92 -25.32
N PRO A 74 0.84 13.49 -26.43
CA PRO A 74 0.47 14.44 -27.47
C PRO A 74 -0.37 15.52 -26.82
N ARG A 75 -0.01 16.79 -27.07
CA ARG A 75 -0.81 17.93 -26.62
C ARG A 75 -2.25 17.66 -27.05
N SER A 76 -3.13 17.48 -26.08
CA SER A 76 -4.55 17.37 -26.33
C SER A 76 -4.98 18.70 -26.97
N THR A 77 -5.15 18.72 -28.29
CA THR A 77 -5.74 19.85 -28.99
C THR A 77 -7.19 19.93 -28.55
N GLN A 78 -7.54 21.03 -27.91
CA GLN A 78 -8.93 21.48 -27.75
C GLN A 78 -9.40 22.12 -29.05
#